data_AF-A0A151T7T3-F1
#
_entry.id   AF-A0A151T7T3-F1
#
_cell.length_a   1.000
_cell.length_b   1.000
_cell.length_c   1.000
_cell.angle_alpha   90.00
_cell.angle_beta   90.00
_cell.angle_gamma   90.00
#
_symmetry.space_group_name_H-M   'P 1'
#
loop_
_entity.id
_entity.type
_entity.pdbx_description
1 polymer ?
#
loop_
_entity_poly.entity_id
_entity_poly.type
_entity_poly.pdbx_seq_one_letter_code
_entity_poly.pdbx_strand_id
1 'polypeptide(L)' 'ATCPLTHHSLISYFIMLGVYPVAWKTKKQPIVSRSFSKAAYRSIAITSCEFTWLKSLL' A
#
# COMPACT_ATOMS: atom_id res chain seq x y z
N ALA A 1 22.97 -22.60 -5.86
CA ALA A 1 21.78 -22.75 -5.00
C ALA A 1 21.00 -21.45 -5.03
N THR A 2 19.84 -21.42 -5.70
CA THR A 2 18.95 -20.24 -5.72
C THR A 2 17.98 -20.38 -4.56
N CYS A 3 18.19 -19.63 -3.48
CA CYS A 3 17.27 -19.61 -2.34
C CYS A 3 15.94 -18.95 -2.75
N PRO A 4 14.79 -19.64 -2.71
CA PRO A 4 13.50 -19.08 -3.11
C PRO A 4 12.83 -18.27 -1.98
N LEU A 5 13.63 -17.71 -1.05
CA LEU A 5 13.12 -17.09 0.19
C LEU A 5 13.04 -15.56 0.17
N THR A 6 13.25 -14.93 -0.99
CA THR A 6 12.92 -13.52 -1.21
C THR A 6 11.63 -13.41 -2.00
N HIS A 7 10.55 -14.02 -1.50
CA HIS A 7 9.21 -13.64 -1.90
C HIS A 7 8.93 -12.24 -1.35
N HIS A 8 9.44 -11.22 -2.04
CA HIS A 8 9.19 -9.82 -1.70
C HIS A 8 7.67 -9.63 -1.70
N SER A 9 7.10 -9.33 -0.54
CA SER A 9 5.66 -9.11 -0.43
C SER A 9 5.26 -7.95 -1.34
N LEU A 10 4.42 -8.26 -2.34
CA LEU A 10 3.77 -7.26 -3.17
C LEU A 10 2.57 -6.74 -2.38
N ILE A 11 2.60 -5.48 -1.97
CA ILE A 11 1.40 -4.81 -1.47
C ILE A 11 0.78 -4.05 -2.65
N SER A 12 -0.44 -4.41 -2.99
CA SER A 12 -1.31 -3.61 -3.85
C SER A 12 -2.33 -2.88 -2.99
N TYR A 13 -2.54 -1.59 -3.26
CA TYR A 13 -3.65 -0.84 -2.69
C TYR A 13 -4.50 -0.21 -3.80
N PHE A 14 -5.79 -0.10 -3.52
CA PHE A 14 -6.80 0.41 -4.43
C PHE A 14 -7.57 1.53 -3.73
N ILE A 15 -7.56 2.73 -4.30
CA ILE A 15 -8.23 3.91 -3.77
C ILE A 15 -9.54 4.09 -4.55
N MET A 16 -10.67 3.86 -3.87
CA MET A 16 -12.01 4.19 -4.37
C MET A 16 -12.49 5.51 -3.77
N LEU A 17 -13.08 6.36 -4.60
CA LEU A 17 -13.78 7.58 -4.19
C LEU A 17 -15.27 7.38 -4.46
N GLY A 18 -16.00 6.93 -3.44
CA GLY A 18 -17.36 6.46 -3.60
C GLY A 18 -17.42 5.21 -4.47
N VAL A 19 -18.12 5.29 -5.60
CA VAL A 19 -18.28 4.18 -6.56
C VAL A 19 -17.20 4.19 -7.66
N TYR A 20 -16.40 5.26 -7.73
CA TYR A 20 -15.42 5.45 -8.79
C TYR A 20 -14.01 5.04 -8.33
N PRO A 21 -13.30 4.21 -9.10
CA PRO A 21 -11.91 3.89 -8.82
C PRO A 21 -11.00 5.05 -9.23
N VAL A 22 -10.25 5.62 -8.27
CA VAL A 22 -9.42 6.82 -8.51
C VAL A 22 -7.96 6.47 -8.73
N ALA A 23 -7.42 5.47 -8.02
CA ALA A 23 -6.04 5.05 -8.21
C ALA A 23 -5.80 3.60 -7.79
N TRP A 24 -4.96 2.90 -8.53
CA TRP A 24 -4.32 1.67 -8.07
C TRP A 24 -2.82 1.88 -7.94
N LYS A 25 -2.17 1.16 -7.03
CA LYS A 25 -0.72 1.08 -7.04
C LYS A 25 -0.26 -0.25 -6.48
N THR A 26 0.59 -0.92 -7.23
CA THR A 26 1.29 -2.13 -6.80
C THR A 26 2.70 -1.74 -6.42
N LYS A 27 3.02 -1.82 -5.12
CA LYS A 27 4.36 -1.52 -4.62
C LYS A 27 4.99 -2.81 -4.12
N LYS A 28 6.11 -3.19 -4.75
CA LYS A 28 7.01 -4.20 -4.20
C LYS A 28 7.63 -3.62 -2.93
N GLN A 29 7.37 -4.21 -1.76
CA GLN A 29 7.96 -3.72 -0.53
C GLN A 29 9.49 -3.86 -0.64
N PRO A 30 10.28 -2.77 -0.60
CA PRO A 30 11.73 -2.88 -0.70
C PRO A 30 12.34 -3.55 0.54
N ILE A 31 11.63 -3.53 1.66
CA ILE A 31 12.08 -4.05 2.95
C ILE A 31 11.35 -5.36 3.21
N VAL A 32 12.12 -6.43 3.44
CA VAL A 32 11.59 -7.68 4.01
C VAL A 32 11.14 -7.35 5.43
N SER A 33 9.88 -6.96 5.59
CA SER A 33 9.32 -6.65 6.89
C SER A 33 9.11 -7.97 7.65
N ARG A 34 9.70 -8.09 8.84
CA ARG A 34 9.58 -9.26 9.73
C ARG A 34 8.12 -9.51 10.16
N SER A 35 7.23 -8.53 9.95
CA SER A 35 5.79 -8.62 10.13
C SER A 35 5.04 -7.79 9.08
N PHE A 36 4.22 -8.46 8.27
CA PHE A 36 3.33 -7.86 7.25
C PHE A 36 2.40 -6.80 7.86
N SER A 37 1.90 -7.02 9.07
CA SER A 37 0.96 -6.13 9.76
C SER A 37 1.52 -4.72 9.98
N LYS A 38 2.79 -4.58 10.36
CA LYS A 38 3.38 -3.24 10.61
C LYS A 38 3.55 -2.45 9.31
N ALA A 39 3.88 -3.13 8.20
CA ALA A 39 3.97 -2.50 6.89
C ALA A 39 2.58 -2.09 6.38
N ALA A 40 1.57 -2.94 6.55
CA ALA A 40 0.19 -2.66 6.19
C ALA A 40 -0.39 -1.47 6.97
N TYR A 41 -0.17 -1.39 8.29
CA TYR A 41 -0.61 -0.25 9.09
C TYR A 41 0.01 1.06 8.63
N ARG A 42 1.31 1.07 8.29
CA ARG A 42 1.99 2.26 7.76
C ARG A 42 1.45 2.67 6.39
N SER A 43 1.17 1.72 5.49
CA SER A 43 0.57 2.06 4.20
C SER A 43 -0.84 2.61 4.35
N ILE A 44 -1.66 2.04 5.22
CA ILE A 44 -3.03 2.53 5.50
C ILE A 44 -2.99 3.96 6.05
N ALA A 45 -2.08 4.25 6.99
CA ALA A 45 -1.91 5.60 7.54
C ALA A 45 -1.54 6.62 6.45
N ILE A 46 -0.61 6.28 5.56
CA ILE A 46 -0.23 7.14 4.43
C ILE A 46 -1.42 7.36 3.48
N THR A 47 -2.10 6.28 3.09
CA THR A 47 -3.26 6.36 2.20
C THR A 47 -4.40 7.19 2.82
N SER A 48 -4.63 7.11 4.13
CA SER A 48 -5.64 7.96 4.81
C SER A 48 -5.28 9.45 4.80
N CYS A 49 -3.99 9.78 4.90
CA CYS A 49 -3.51 11.16 4.82
C CYS A 49 -3.69 11.71 3.40
N GLU A 50 -3.29 10.95 2.38
CA GLU A 50 -3.50 11.29 0.97
C GLU A 50 -4.99 11.46 0.65
N PHE A 51 -5.85 10.58 1.18
CA PHE A 51 -7.30 10.65 1.00
C PHE A 51 -7.92 11.88 1.68
N THR A 52 -7.49 12.21 2.90
CA THR A 52 -7.95 13.40 3.62
C THR A 52 -7.54 14.67 2.90
N TRP A 53 -6.31 14.70 2.35
CA TRP A 53 -5.83 15.81 1.54
C TRP A 53 -6.63 15.96 0.24
N LEU A 54 -6.89 14.87 -0.48
CA LEU A 54 -7.75 14.88 -1.69
C LEU A 54 -9.16 15.36 -1.39
N LYS A 55 -9.75 14.94 -0.26
CA LYS A 55 -11.05 15.40 0.23
C LYS A 55 -11.08 16.89 0.57
N SER A 56 -9.96 17.46 1.00
CA SER A 56 -9.87 18.90 1.30
C SER A 56 -9.65 19.75 0.04
N LEU A 57 -9.17 19.15 -1.05
CA LEU A 57 -8.88 19.84 -2.30
C LEU A 57 -10.09 19.87 -3.25
N LEU A 58 -11.09 19.01 -3.01
CA LEU A 58 -12.28 18.80 -3.84
C LEU A 58 -13.52 19.34 -3.14
#